data_AF-A0A1Q9CKF2-F1
#
_entry.id   AF-A0A1Q9CKF2-F1
#
_cell.length_a   1.000
_cell.length_b   1.000
_cell.length_c   1.000
_cell.angle_alpha   90.00
_cell.angle_beta   90.00
_cell.angle_gamma   90.00
#
_symmetry.space_group_name_H-M   'P 1'
#
loop_
_entity.id
_entity.type
_entity.pdbx_description
1 polymer ?
#
loop_
_entity_poly.entity_id
_entity_poly.type
_entity_poly.pdbx_seq_one_letter_code
_entity_poly.pdbx_strand_id
1 'polypeptide(L)'
;MFARIAAGLLLCLGVAQAESGVQGLVHWLEKNGPELADTAGHCVEAMSMAKSLSEKCQTTKFDPEGMAGLAAWAVLEGLEHMQAPMAQEFVNSSLAKFYKGQAIKMVQGWTHRSLKEFCDGDCLNGLESFDASYAKCYSSAICAAALSKEIPYDHCKKTMETFILRTMRIEQAMICSKSSMSDYFCAEERNTLLLQSPECYIRFMTPVLDERTCSADCVAQWSEAQSLHPGCSSFLQRQTQAVSTMTLWFMRELISGAKNPEMRKALDHLPKHFMTFQQACMGPATAMRPSLVV
;
A
#
# COMPACT_ATOMS: atom_id res chain seq x y z
N MET A 1 15.83 6.18 -10.43
CA MET A 1 15.90 4.71 -10.29
C MET A 1 14.59 4.05 -10.74
N PHE A 2 13.44 4.40 -10.16
CA PHE A 2 12.11 4.00 -10.67
C PHE A 2 11.86 4.37 -12.14
N ALA A 3 12.36 5.53 -12.59
CA ALA A 3 12.27 5.96 -13.99
C ALA A 3 13.01 5.02 -14.98
N ARG A 4 14.06 4.30 -14.56
CA ARG A 4 14.77 3.34 -15.43
C ARG A 4 14.04 1.99 -15.51
N ILE A 5 13.35 1.60 -14.44
CA ILE A 5 12.53 0.38 -14.38
C ILE A 5 11.24 0.59 -15.17
N ALA A 6 10.57 1.73 -14.97
CA ALA A 6 9.42 2.13 -15.78
C ALA A 6 9.80 2.26 -17.25
N ALA A 7 10.95 2.87 -17.57
CA ALA A 7 11.44 2.93 -18.95
C ALA A 7 11.79 1.55 -19.52
N GLY A 8 12.39 0.64 -18.76
CA GLY A 8 12.69 -0.73 -19.19
C GLY A 8 11.43 -1.56 -19.44
N LEU A 9 10.45 -1.51 -18.53
CA LEU A 9 9.15 -2.16 -18.71
C LEU A 9 8.33 -1.51 -19.84
N LEU A 10 8.34 -0.19 -19.97
CA LEU A 10 7.69 0.53 -21.09
C LEU A 10 8.38 0.23 -22.43
N LEU A 11 9.70 0.09 -22.46
CA LEU A 11 10.44 -0.33 -23.65
C LEU A 11 10.15 -1.79 -23.99
N CYS A 12 10.09 -2.70 -23.02
CA CYS A 12 9.69 -4.08 -23.24
C CYS A 12 8.23 -4.21 -23.72
N LEU A 13 7.31 -3.44 -23.14
CA LEU A 13 5.91 -3.37 -23.56
C LEU A 13 5.77 -2.74 -24.96
N GLY A 14 6.55 -1.70 -25.26
CA GLY A 14 6.60 -1.06 -26.57
C GLY A 14 7.19 -1.96 -27.67
N VAL A 15 8.24 -2.73 -27.35
CA VAL A 15 8.85 -3.71 -28.27
C VAL A 15 7.92 -4.93 -28.47
N ALA A 16 7.21 -5.38 -27.44
CA ALA A 16 6.19 -6.43 -27.55
C ALA A 16 5.00 -6.02 -28.44
N GLN A 17 4.64 -4.73 -28.45
CA GLN A 17 3.66 -4.17 -29.37
C GLN A 17 4.17 -4.06 -30.81
N ALA A 18 5.48 -3.88 -31.00
CA ALA A 18 6.05 -3.53 -32.30
C ALA A 18 6.34 -4.73 -33.22
N GLU A 19 6.81 -5.89 -32.73
CA GLU A 19 7.42 -6.87 -33.65
C GLU A 19 7.06 -8.36 -33.54
N SER A 20 6.47 -8.90 -32.46
CA SER A 20 6.18 -10.37 -32.43
C SER A 20 5.21 -10.87 -31.35
N GLY A 21 4.46 -9.99 -30.69
CA GLY A 21 3.61 -10.38 -29.57
C GLY A 21 4.40 -10.83 -28.34
N VAL A 22 3.69 -11.05 -27.23
CA VAL A 22 4.27 -11.32 -25.92
C VAL A 22 5.17 -12.57 -25.91
N GLN A 23 4.85 -13.59 -26.72
CA GLN A 23 5.61 -14.84 -26.80
C GLN A 23 7.02 -14.66 -27.39
N GLY A 24 7.19 -13.77 -28.39
CA GLY A 24 8.50 -13.47 -28.98
C GLY A 24 9.44 -12.73 -28.02
N LEU A 25 8.89 -11.82 -27.20
CA LEU A 25 9.63 -11.14 -26.15
C LEU A 25 10.11 -12.11 -25.06
N VAL A 26 9.25 -13.03 -24.60
CA VAL A 26 9.63 -14.03 -23.59
C VAL A 26 10.79 -14.88 -24.10
N HIS A 27 10.75 -15.36 -25.34
CA HIS A 27 11.83 -16.18 -25.90
C HIS A 27 13.16 -15.41 -26.06
N TRP A 28 13.10 -14.11 -26.41
CA TRP A 28 14.30 -13.26 -26.43
C TRP A 28 14.86 -13.07 -25.02
N LEU A 29 14.00 -12.88 -24.02
CA LEU A 29 14.42 -12.75 -22.61
C LEU A 29 15.01 -14.05 -22.08
N GLU A 30 14.47 -15.22 -22.44
CA GLU A 30 15.02 -16.54 -22.05
C GLU A 30 16.48 -16.68 -22.48
N LYS A 31 16.80 -16.15 -23.66
CA LYS A 31 18.15 -16.16 -24.21
C LYS A 31 19.09 -15.13 -23.55
N ASN A 32 18.55 -14.07 -22.96
CA ASN A 32 19.33 -12.93 -22.44
C ASN A 32 19.29 -12.79 -20.90
N GLY A 33 18.57 -13.68 -20.20
CA GLY A 33 18.56 -13.77 -18.74
C GLY A 33 17.34 -14.58 -18.24
N PRO A 34 17.52 -15.80 -17.69
CA PRO A 34 16.39 -16.64 -17.26
C PRO A 34 15.50 -15.95 -16.21
N GLU A 35 16.05 -15.08 -15.37
CA GLU A 35 15.31 -14.28 -14.39
C GLU A 35 14.39 -13.24 -15.05
N LEU A 36 14.80 -12.66 -16.17
CA LEU A 36 14.01 -11.68 -16.92
C LEU A 36 12.84 -12.37 -17.65
N ALA A 37 13.09 -13.57 -18.19
CA ALA A 37 12.04 -14.37 -18.81
C ALA A 37 10.98 -14.81 -17.80
N ASP A 38 11.42 -15.33 -16.65
CA ASP A 38 10.55 -15.70 -15.53
C ASP A 38 9.72 -14.48 -15.07
N THR A 39 10.35 -13.31 -14.90
CA THR A 39 9.65 -12.05 -14.58
C THR A 39 8.56 -11.71 -15.61
N ALA A 40 8.90 -11.74 -16.90
CA ALA A 40 7.95 -11.42 -17.96
C ALA A 40 6.74 -12.37 -17.96
N GLY A 41 6.97 -13.68 -17.77
CA GLY A 41 5.91 -14.68 -17.65
C GLY A 41 4.91 -14.35 -16.54
N HIS A 42 5.40 -14.10 -15.32
CA HIS A 42 4.53 -13.76 -14.18
C HIS A 42 3.78 -12.45 -14.40
N CYS A 43 4.39 -11.45 -15.04
CA CYS A 43 3.73 -10.16 -15.28
C CYS A 43 2.64 -10.24 -16.35
N VAL A 44 2.80 -11.09 -17.36
CA VAL A 44 1.74 -11.36 -18.34
C VAL A 44 0.54 -12.03 -17.67
N GLU A 45 0.79 -13.01 -16.80
CA GLU A 45 -0.26 -13.66 -16.01
C GLU A 45 -0.99 -12.64 -15.11
N ALA A 46 -0.23 -11.80 -14.39
CA ALA A 46 -0.80 -10.75 -13.53
C ALA A 46 -1.68 -9.76 -14.32
N MET A 47 -1.25 -9.34 -15.51
CA MET A 47 -2.06 -8.47 -16.39
C MET A 47 -3.35 -9.16 -16.86
N SER A 48 -3.28 -10.45 -17.21
CA SER A 48 -4.45 -11.23 -17.58
C SER A 48 -5.45 -11.33 -16.41
N MET A 49 -4.96 -11.60 -15.20
CA MET A 49 -5.79 -11.65 -13.99
C MET A 49 -6.39 -10.29 -13.64
N ALA A 50 -5.61 -9.20 -13.76
CA ALA A 50 -6.09 -7.84 -13.54
C ALA A 50 -7.24 -7.49 -14.49
N LYS A 51 -7.11 -7.85 -15.78
CA LYS A 51 -8.15 -7.65 -16.78
C LYS A 51 -9.42 -8.44 -16.41
N SER A 52 -9.29 -9.71 -16.07
CA SER A 52 -10.44 -10.55 -15.68
C SER A 52 -11.15 -10.02 -14.44
N LEU A 53 -10.38 -9.60 -13.42
CA LEU A 53 -10.94 -9.00 -12.20
C LEU A 53 -11.65 -7.68 -12.50
N SER A 54 -11.04 -6.82 -13.33
CA SER A 54 -11.65 -5.56 -13.77
C SER A 54 -12.98 -5.79 -14.51
N GLU A 55 -13.03 -6.76 -15.43
CA GLU A 55 -14.25 -7.12 -16.17
C GLU A 55 -15.34 -7.66 -15.22
N LYS A 56 -14.96 -8.50 -14.26
CA LYS A 56 -15.89 -9.07 -13.27
C LYS A 56 -16.45 -8.02 -12.33
N CYS A 57 -15.59 -7.11 -11.87
CA CYS A 57 -15.94 -6.21 -10.79
C CYS A 57 -16.71 -4.97 -11.19
N GLN A 58 -16.62 -4.54 -12.46
CA GLN A 58 -17.15 -3.25 -12.92
C GLN A 58 -16.69 -2.02 -12.12
N THR A 59 -15.85 -2.20 -11.08
CA THR A 59 -15.33 -1.18 -10.15
C THR A 59 -14.26 -0.29 -10.79
N THR A 60 -13.85 -0.62 -12.01
CA THR A 60 -12.92 0.17 -12.84
C THR A 60 -13.64 1.08 -13.83
N LYS A 61 -14.96 1.28 -13.69
CA LYS A 61 -15.61 2.41 -14.38
C LYS A 61 -14.93 3.67 -13.88
N PHE A 62 -14.19 4.32 -14.79
CA PHE A 62 -13.55 5.61 -14.56
C PHE A 62 -14.56 6.55 -13.89
N ASP A 63 -14.33 6.90 -12.62
CA ASP A 63 -15.12 7.90 -11.89
C ASP A 63 -14.37 9.24 -11.97
N PRO A 64 -14.75 10.14 -12.89
CA PRO A 64 -14.09 11.42 -13.06
C PRO A 64 -14.21 12.31 -11.82
N GLU A 65 -15.26 12.16 -11.01
CA GLU A 65 -15.47 12.97 -9.81
C GLU A 65 -14.47 12.59 -8.72
N GLY A 66 -14.34 11.28 -8.44
CA GLY A 66 -13.37 10.78 -7.47
C GLY A 66 -11.93 11.14 -7.84
N MET A 67 -11.57 10.97 -9.12
CA MET A 67 -10.24 11.32 -9.64
C MET A 67 -9.97 12.82 -9.62
N ALA A 68 -10.96 13.65 -9.97
CA ALA A 68 -10.83 15.11 -9.88
C ALA A 68 -10.69 15.57 -8.43
N GLY A 69 -11.44 14.98 -7.50
CA GLY A 69 -11.30 15.22 -6.07
C GLY A 69 -9.90 14.89 -5.57
N LEU A 70 -9.37 13.70 -5.92
CA LEU A 70 -8.02 13.29 -5.51
C LEU A 70 -6.94 14.21 -6.09
N ALA A 71 -7.05 14.59 -7.36
CA ALA A 71 -6.12 15.51 -8.00
C ALA A 71 -6.15 16.90 -7.37
N ALA A 72 -7.34 17.45 -7.11
CA ALA A 72 -7.49 18.75 -6.45
C ALA A 72 -6.92 18.74 -5.03
N TRP A 73 -7.21 17.69 -4.26
CA TRP A 73 -6.62 17.49 -2.92
C TRP A 73 -5.10 17.41 -2.98
N ALA A 74 -4.54 16.58 -3.88
CA ALA A 74 -3.09 16.38 -3.99
C ALA A 74 -2.35 17.67 -4.40
N VAL A 75 -2.94 18.48 -5.28
CA VAL A 75 -2.37 19.79 -5.65
C VAL A 75 -2.34 20.74 -4.45
N LEU A 76 -3.44 20.83 -3.68
CA LEU A 76 -3.53 21.70 -2.51
C LEU A 76 -2.56 21.24 -1.41
N GLU A 77 -2.50 19.94 -1.15
CA GLU A 77 -1.55 19.34 -0.22
C GLU A 77 -0.09 19.59 -0.65
N GLY A 78 0.20 19.45 -1.95
CA GLY A 78 1.52 19.75 -2.50
C GLY A 78 1.90 21.21 -2.31
N LEU A 79 0.97 22.15 -2.51
CA LEU A 79 1.18 23.57 -2.28
C LEU A 79 1.45 23.91 -0.81
N GLU A 80 0.82 23.20 0.14
CA GLU A 80 1.08 23.37 1.58
C GLU A 80 2.53 23.00 1.96
N HIS A 81 3.13 22.06 1.23
CA HIS A 81 4.53 21.68 1.41
C HIS A 81 5.51 22.55 0.63
N MET A 82 5.02 23.35 -0.32
CA MET A 82 5.83 24.35 -1.01
C MET A 82 6.04 25.54 -0.08
N GLN A 83 7.26 25.68 0.47
CA GLN A 83 7.66 26.80 1.32
C GLN A 83 7.76 28.16 0.58
N ALA A 84 7.04 28.32 -0.53
CA ALA A 84 6.99 29.54 -1.32
C ALA A 84 5.92 30.49 -0.75
N PRO A 85 6.21 31.79 -0.52
CA PRO A 85 5.27 32.73 0.10
C PRO A 85 3.89 32.80 -0.58
N MET A 86 3.86 32.80 -1.92
CA MET A 86 2.61 32.83 -2.69
C MET A 86 1.78 31.54 -2.50
N ALA A 87 2.45 30.38 -2.44
CA ALA A 87 1.77 29.12 -2.17
C ALA A 87 1.16 29.13 -0.77
N GLN A 88 1.92 29.62 0.24
CA GLN A 88 1.46 29.71 1.61
C GLN A 88 0.27 30.67 1.78
N GLU A 89 0.31 31.83 1.11
CA GLU A 89 -0.81 32.78 1.10
C GLU A 89 -2.07 32.14 0.48
N PHE A 90 -1.91 31.45 -0.65
CA PHE A 90 -3.02 30.77 -1.31
C PHE A 90 -3.63 29.66 -0.44
N VAL A 91 -2.83 28.73 0.09
CA VAL A 91 -3.35 27.60 0.90
C VAL A 91 -3.98 28.07 2.22
N ASN A 92 -3.52 29.20 2.77
CA ASN A 92 -4.11 29.78 3.97
C ASN A 92 -5.46 30.49 3.71
N SER A 93 -5.78 30.79 2.44
CA SER A 93 -7.02 31.46 2.05
C SER A 93 -8.27 30.62 2.35
N SER A 94 -9.40 31.30 2.56
CA SER A 94 -10.70 30.63 2.72
C SER A 94 -11.09 29.81 1.49
N LEU A 95 -10.69 30.26 0.30
CA LEU A 95 -10.97 29.59 -0.97
C LEU A 95 -10.26 28.23 -1.06
N ALA A 96 -8.96 28.18 -0.76
CA ALA A 96 -8.20 26.94 -0.77
C ALA A 96 -8.74 25.93 0.27
N LYS A 97 -9.03 26.40 1.49
CA LYS A 97 -9.65 25.57 2.54
C LYS A 97 -11.01 25.02 2.11
N PHE A 98 -11.85 25.83 1.47
CA PHE A 98 -13.13 25.40 0.93
C PHE A 98 -12.95 24.31 -0.13
N TYR A 99 -12.07 24.52 -1.12
CA TYR A 99 -11.81 23.52 -2.17
C TYR A 99 -11.18 22.24 -1.62
N LYS A 100 -10.26 22.33 -0.65
CA LYS A 100 -9.70 21.15 0.03
C LYS A 100 -10.81 20.35 0.70
N GLY A 101 -11.72 21.01 1.42
CA GLY A 101 -12.87 20.36 2.04
C GLY A 101 -13.83 19.69 1.03
N GLN A 102 -14.09 20.32 -0.13
CA GLN A 102 -14.90 19.71 -1.19
C GLN A 102 -14.19 18.51 -1.82
N ALA A 103 -12.89 18.63 -2.10
CA ALA A 103 -12.08 17.55 -2.65
C ALA A 103 -12.08 16.32 -1.73
N ILE A 104 -11.90 16.52 -0.42
CA ILE A 104 -11.97 15.43 0.58
C ILE A 104 -13.33 14.74 0.53
N LYS A 105 -14.44 15.51 0.53
CA LYS A 105 -15.80 14.95 0.47
C LYS A 105 -16.05 14.15 -0.81
N MET A 106 -15.55 14.62 -1.95
CA MET A 106 -15.65 13.91 -3.23
C MET A 106 -14.90 12.57 -3.16
N VAL A 107 -13.66 12.56 -2.66
CA VAL A 107 -12.87 11.33 -2.54
C VAL A 107 -13.51 10.35 -1.55
N GLN A 108 -14.03 10.83 -0.41
CA GLN A 108 -14.73 9.99 0.56
C GLN A 108 -16.02 9.40 -0.03
N GLY A 109 -16.84 10.21 -0.70
CA GLY A 109 -18.06 9.73 -1.36
C GLY A 109 -17.78 8.71 -2.46
N TRP A 110 -16.75 8.94 -3.27
CA TRP A 110 -16.27 7.97 -4.26
C TRP A 110 -15.78 6.67 -3.59
N THR A 111 -14.94 6.77 -2.57
CA THR A 111 -14.44 5.61 -1.80
C THR A 111 -15.60 4.77 -1.28
N HIS A 112 -16.60 5.40 -0.65
CA HIS A 112 -17.78 4.71 -0.13
C HIS A 112 -18.52 3.93 -1.22
N ARG A 113 -18.84 4.58 -2.34
CA ARG A 113 -19.55 3.96 -3.46
C ARG A 113 -18.76 2.80 -4.05
N SER A 114 -17.46 2.99 -4.30
CA SER A 114 -16.61 1.95 -4.86
C SER A 114 -16.45 0.75 -3.93
N LEU A 115 -16.31 0.96 -2.61
CA LEU A 115 -16.27 -0.13 -1.64
C LEU A 115 -17.62 -0.86 -1.57
N LYS A 116 -18.73 -0.12 -1.60
CA LYS A 116 -20.06 -0.71 -1.62
C LYS A 116 -20.28 -1.59 -2.86
N GLU A 117 -19.99 -1.07 -4.05
CA GLU A 117 -20.07 -1.83 -5.30
C GLU A 117 -19.14 -3.05 -5.29
N PHE A 118 -17.92 -2.90 -4.77
CA PHE A 118 -16.95 -3.98 -4.65
C PHE A 118 -17.42 -5.08 -3.69
N CYS A 119 -17.91 -4.70 -2.50
CA CYS A 119 -18.25 -5.62 -1.43
C CYS A 119 -19.63 -6.26 -1.56
N ASP A 120 -20.59 -5.55 -2.17
CA ASP A 120 -21.89 -6.12 -2.54
C ASP A 120 -21.78 -6.97 -3.82
N GLY A 121 -20.72 -6.74 -4.62
CA GLY A 121 -20.37 -7.54 -5.78
C GLY A 121 -19.60 -8.82 -5.44
N ASP A 122 -19.51 -9.74 -6.41
CA ASP A 122 -18.72 -10.97 -6.28
C ASP A 122 -17.21 -10.76 -6.53
N CYS A 123 -16.69 -9.61 -6.12
CA CYS A 123 -15.34 -9.14 -6.44
C CYS A 123 -14.23 -9.80 -5.64
N LEU A 124 -14.53 -10.16 -4.40
CA LEU A 124 -13.60 -10.89 -3.55
C LEU A 124 -13.24 -12.24 -4.19
N ASN A 125 -14.18 -12.84 -4.92
CA ASN A 125 -13.98 -14.05 -5.69
C ASN A 125 -13.12 -13.75 -6.94
N GLY A 126 -11.81 -13.96 -6.82
CA GLY A 126 -10.82 -13.72 -7.87
C GLY A 126 -9.66 -12.82 -7.41
N LEU A 127 -9.85 -12.08 -6.31
CA LEU A 127 -8.82 -11.23 -5.73
C LEU A 127 -7.63 -12.04 -5.23
N GLU A 128 -7.85 -13.19 -4.60
CA GLU A 128 -6.75 -14.08 -4.17
C GLU A 128 -5.87 -14.55 -5.33
N SER A 129 -6.48 -14.94 -6.45
CA SER A 129 -5.74 -15.37 -7.63
C SER A 129 -4.98 -14.21 -8.26
N PHE A 130 -5.60 -13.03 -8.34
CA PHE A 130 -4.92 -11.82 -8.80
C PHE A 130 -3.70 -11.49 -7.92
N ASP A 131 -3.86 -11.48 -6.60
CA ASP A 131 -2.78 -11.19 -5.66
C ASP A 131 -1.62 -12.17 -5.78
N ALA A 132 -1.91 -13.46 -5.98
CA ALA A 132 -0.88 -14.47 -6.20
C ALA A 132 -0.07 -14.19 -7.48
N SER A 133 -0.73 -13.90 -8.61
CA SER A 133 -0.04 -13.58 -9.86
C SER A 133 0.70 -12.23 -9.78
N TYR A 134 0.10 -11.22 -9.13
CA TYR A 134 0.73 -9.92 -8.90
C TYR A 134 1.99 -10.05 -8.03
N ALA A 135 1.91 -10.78 -6.92
CA ALA A 135 3.03 -10.99 -6.00
C ALA A 135 4.22 -11.63 -6.72
N LYS A 136 3.99 -12.63 -7.57
CA LYS A 136 5.03 -13.25 -8.40
C LYS A 136 5.66 -12.28 -9.40
N CYS A 137 4.84 -11.51 -10.12
CA CYS A 137 5.33 -10.51 -11.07
C CYS A 137 6.22 -9.48 -10.37
N TYR A 138 5.71 -8.89 -9.28
CA TYR A 138 6.38 -7.81 -8.57
C TYR A 138 7.65 -8.30 -7.86
N SER A 139 7.62 -9.48 -7.23
CA SER A 139 8.80 -10.07 -6.58
C SER A 139 9.91 -10.39 -7.59
N SER A 140 9.55 -11.02 -8.71
CA SER A 140 10.50 -11.40 -9.77
C SER A 140 11.17 -10.14 -10.36
N ALA A 141 10.38 -9.11 -10.67
CA ALA A 141 10.88 -7.86 -11.23
C ALA A 141 11.89 -7.15 -10.32
N ILE A 142 11.59 -7.04 -9.02
CA ILE A 142 12.49 -6.36 -8.08
C ILE A 142 13.74 -7.18 -7.81
N CYS A 143 13.61 -8.50 -7.66
CA CYS A 143 14.75 -9.37 -7.40
C CYS A 143 15.70 -9.48 -8.59
N ALA A 144 15.16 -9.54 -9.82
CA ALA A 144 15.95 -9.50 -11.04
C ALA A 144 16.70 -8.16 -11.18
N ALA A 145 16.02 -7.04 -10.89
CA ALA A 145 16.55 -5.70 -11.13
C ALA A 145 17.53 -5.18 -10.07
N ALA A 146 17.29 -5.48 -8.78
CA ALA A 146 17.90 -4.71 -7.69
C ALA A 146 18.74 -5.53 -6.72
N LEU A 147 18.44 -6.82 -6.52
CA LEU A 147 18.99 -7.57 -5.37
C LEU A 147 19.79 -8.82 -5.75
N SER A 148 19.70 -9.30 -6.99
CA SER A 148 20.37 -10.54 -7.46
C SER A 148 21.89 -10.61 -7.21
N LYS A 149 22.56 -9.44 -7.17
CA LYS A 149 24.00 -9.36 -6.87
C LYS A 149 24.31 -9.72 -5.42
N GLU A 150 23.57 -9.15 -4.48
CA GLU A 150 23.80 -9.31 -3.04
C GLU A 150 23.04 -10.50 -2.45
N ILE A 151 21.89 -10.85 -3.04
CA ILE A 151 20.97 -11.89 -2.56
C ILE A 151 20.63 -12.80 -3.74
N PRO A 152 20.73 -14.13 -3.61
CA PRO A 152 20.33 -15.06 -4.67
C PRO A 152 18.90 -14.79 -5.16
N TYR A 153 18.71 -14.80 -6.48
CA TYR A 153 17.42 -14.46 -7.11
C TYR A 153 16.25 -15.25 -6.52
N ASP A 154 16.36 -16.58 -6.48
CA ASP A 154 15.28 -17.45 -5.99
C ASP A 154 14.92 -17.17 -4.53
N HIS A 155 15.94 -16.92 -3.71
CA HIS A 155 15.75 -16.59 -2.29
C HIS A 155 15.03 -15.24 -2.13
N CYS A 156 15.50 -14.22 -2.85
CA CYS A 156 14.85 -12.90 -2.88
C CYS A 156 13.41 -13.02 -3.35
N LYS A 157 13.18 -13.67 -4.50
CA LYS A 157 11.87 -13.80 -5.15
C LYS A 157 10.87 -14.47 -4.21
N LYS A 158 11.23 -15.64 -3.66
CA LYS A 158 10.35 -16.40 -2.75
C LYS A 158 10.02 -15.61 -1.48
N THR A 159 11.02 -14.98 -0.88
CA THR A 159 10.85 -14.19 0.35
C THR A 159 9.93 -13.00 0.11
N MET A 160 10.15 -12.29 -1.00
CA MET A 160 9.39 -11.12 -1.38
C MET A 160 7.96 -11.45 -1.83
N GLU A 161 7.77 -12.51 -2.61
CA GLU A 161 6.45 -13.03 -2.98
C GLU A 161 5.62 -13.36 -1.73
N THR A 162 6.23 -14.07 -0.78
CA THR A 162 5.57 -14.42 0.50
C THR A 162 5.20 -13.17 1.29
N PHE A 163 6.11 -12.18 1.36
CA PHE A 163 5.85 -10.91 2.04
C PHE A 163 4.67 -10.15 1.41
N ILE A 164 4.67 -10.00 0.08
CA ILE A 164 3.63 -9.28 -0.66
C ILE A 164 2.28 -9.99 -0.46
N LEU A 165 2.20 -11.30 -0.71
CA LEU A 165 0.96 -12.05 -0.61
C LEU A 165 0.36 -12.00 0.80
N ARG A 166 1.20 -12.13 1.84
CA ARG A 166 0.73 -12.02 3.24
C ARG A 166 0.27 -10.61 3.57
N THR A 167 1.00 -9.59 3.11
CA THR A 167 0.62 -8.19 3.33
C THR A 167 -0.69 -7.87 2.63
N MET A 168 -0.87 -8.30 1.38
CA MET A 168 -2.12 -8.10 0.67
C MET A 168 -3.29 -8.81 1.35
N ARG A 169 -3.13 -10.04 1.85
CA ARG A 169 -4.18 -10.71 2.65
C ARG A 169 -4.55 -9.96 3.93
N ILE A 170 -3.56 -9.37 4.61
CA ILE A 170 -3.79 -8.50 5.78
C ILE A 170 -4.57 -7.24 5.37
N GLU A 171 -4.26 -6.66 4.21
CA GLU A 171 -4.95 -5.50 3.65
C GLU A 171 -6.39 -5.83 3.21
N GLN A 172 -6.59 -6.96 2.52
CA GLN A 172 -7.90 -7.41 2.06
C GLN A 172 -8.92 -7.59 3.17
N ALA A 173 -8.48 -8.03 4.35
CA ALA A 173 -9.36 -8.25 5.50
C ALA A 173 -10.10 -6.96 5.91
N MET A 174 -9.61 -5.78 5.54
CA MET A 174 -10.26 -4.50 5.85
C MET A 174 -11.29 -4.05 4.81
N ILE A 175 -11.17 -4.51 3.56
CA ILE A 175 -11.86 -3.89 2.40
C ILE A 175 -13.37 -3.86 2.63
N CYS A 176 -13.93 -5.00 3.01
CA CYS A 176 -15.38 -5.16 3.23
C CYS A 176 -15.77 -5.21 4.72
N SER A 177 -14.82 -4.95 5.62
CA SER A 177 -15.13 -4.85 7.04
C SER A 177 -15.84 -3.53 7.33
N LYS A 178 -17.01 -3.58 7.98
CA LYS A 178 -17.80 -2.40 8.35
C LYS A 178 -17.72 -2.12 9.84
N SER A 179 -17.89 -0.86 10.21
CA SER A 179 -18.13 -0.45 11.59
C SER A 179 -19.46 -1.04 12.08
N SER A 180 -19.49 -1.56 13.30
CA SER A 180 -20.70 -2.16 13.89
C SER A 180 -21.90 -1.21 14.00
N MET A 181 -21.69 0.10 13.88
CA MET A 181 -22.71 1.12 14.15
C MET A 181 -23.17 1.88 12.90
N SER A 182 -22.64 1.58 11.71
CA SER A 182 -22.88 2.37 10.50
C SER A 182 -22.55 1.58 9.22
N ASP A 183 -23.02 2.04 8.06
CA ASP A 183 -22.59 1.52 6.74
C ASP A 183 -21.14 1.92 6.37
N TYR A 184 -20.40 2.50 7.31
CA TYR A 184 -19.00 2.95 7.14
C TYR A 184 -18.04 1.75 7.10
N PHE A 185 -17.31 1.61 6.00
CA PHE A 185 -16.25 0.62 5.82
C PHE A 185 -14.98 1.05 6.54
N CYS A 186 -14.26 0.11 7.14
CA CYS A 186 -13.01 0.41 7.83
C CYS A 186 -11.89 0.84 6.86
N ALA A 187 -11.99 0.54 5.58
CA ALA A 187 -11.13 1.11 4.54
C ALA A 187 -11.38 2.63 4.34
N GLU A 188 -12.57 3.15 4.63
CA GLU A 188 -12.86 4.59 4.59
C GLU A 188 -12.14 5.34 5.70
N GLU A 189 -11.95 4.71 6.87
CA GLU A 189 -11.19 5.29 8.00
C GLU A 189 -9.75 5.59 7.57
N ARG A 190 -9.12 4.61 6.91
CA ARG A 190 -7.75 4.75 6.40
C ARG A 190 -7.63 5.94 5.43
N ASN A 191 -8.55 6.05 4.49
CA ASN A 191 -8.57 7.15 3.53
C ASN A 191 -8.86 8.49 4.22
N THR A 192 -9.75 8.51 5.22
CA THR A 192 -10.07 9.72 5.98
C THR A 192 -8.84 10.25 6.72
N LEU A 193 -8.11 9.37 7.42
CA LEU A 193 -6.87 9.74 8.10
C LEU A 193 -5.83 10.30 7.13
N LEU A 194 -5.63 9.65 5.98
CA LEU A 194 -4.72 10.12 4.92
C LEU A 194 -5.12 11.51 4.40
N LEU A 195 -6.38 11.70 4.06
CA LEU A 195 -6.88 12.93 3.42
C LEU A 195 -6.89 14.12 4.40
N GLN A 196 -7.07 13.85 5.69
CA GLN A 196 -7.04 14.87 6.74
C GLN A 196 -5.62 15.32 7.08
N SER A 197 -4.68 14.37 7.18
CA SER A 197 -3.27 14.67 7.46
C SER A 197 -2.37 13.53 6.96
N PRO A 198 -1.73 13.69 5.78
CA PRO A 198 -0.77 12.71 5.27
C PRO A 198 0.38 12.44 6.23
N GLU A 199 0.85 13.48 6.93
CA GLU A 199 1.93 13.35 7.90
C GLU A 199 1.52 12.42 9.05
N CYS A 200 0.36 12.66 9.65
CA CYS A 200 -0.13 11.82 10.74
C CYS A 200 -0.45 10.41 10.25
N TYR A 201 -1.06 10.27 9.07
CA TYR A 201 -1.30 8.97 8.46
C TYR A 201 -0.02 8.14 8.29
N ILE A 202 1.07 8.73 7.78
CA ILE A 202 2.35 8.04 7.68
C ILE A 202 2.82 7.58 9.06
N ARG A 203 2.72 8.43 10.09
CA ARG A 203 3.09 8.07 11.48
C ARG A 203 2.20 6.95 12.03
N PHE A 204 0.91 6.91 11.70
CA PHE A 204 -0.01 5.85 12.13
C PHE A 204 0.29 4.49 11.48
N MET A 205 0.72 4.51 10.22
CA MET A 205 0.91 3.31 9.41
C MET A 205 2.35 2.80 9.40
N THR A 206 3.31 3.56 9.94
CA THR A 206 4.72 3.17 9.98
C THR A 206 5.15 2.70 11.38
N PRO A 207 6.09 1.75 11.46
CA PRO A 207 6.78 1.42 12.70
C PRO A 207 7.38 2.65 13.38
N VAL A 208 7.13 2.80 14.68
CA VAL A 208 7.81 3.81 15.50
C VAL A 208 9.18 3.28 15.91
N LEU A 209 10.23 3.99 15.51
CA LEU A 209 11.62 3.70 15.87
C LEU A 209 12.13 4.57 17.05
N ASP A 210 11.46 5.70 17.32
CA ASP A 210 11.84 6.69 18.35
C ASP A 210 10.57 7.38 18.86
N GLU A 211 10.42 7.56 20.17
CA GLU A 211 9.26 8.21 20.82
C GLU A 211 9.04 9.68 20.39
N ARG A 212 10.05 10.32 19.79
CA ARG A 212 9.92 11.65 19.17
C ARG A 212 8.89 11.72 18.02
N THR A 213 8.33 10.59 17.60
CA THR A 213 7.26 10.53 16.59
C THR A 213 5.87 10.93 17.10
N CYS A 214 5.68 11.15 18.39
CA CYS A 214 4.37 11.41 19.00
C CYS A 214 4.02 12.90 19.06
N SER A 215 3.60 13.51 17.95
CA SER A 215 3.10 14.89 17.95
C SER A 215 1.70 14.98 18.58
N ALA A 216 1.42 16.08 19.28
CA ALA A 216 0.13 16.31 19.93
C ALA A 216 -1.04 16.28 18.93
N ASP A 217 -0.84 16.85 17.74
CA ASP A 217 -1.86 16.88 16.70
C ASP A 217 -2.21 15.47 16.19
N CYS A 218 -1.22 14.62 15.95
CA CYS A 218 -1.48 13.25 15.49
C CYS A 218 -2.08 12.38 16.61
N VAL A 219 -1.69 12.61 17.87
CA VAL A 219 -2.33 11.95 19.03
C VAL A 219 -3.81 12.35 19.14
N ALA A 220 -4.12 13.63 18.97
CA ALA A 220 -5.49 14.13 18.99
C ALA A 220 -6.33 13.53 17.85
N GLN A 221 -5.80 13.52 16.62
CA GLN A 221 -6.49 12.95 15.46
C GLN A 221 -6.73 11.44 15.62
N TRP A 222 -5.74 10.69 16.10
CA TRP A 222 -5.92 9.25 16.37
C TRP A 222 -6.96 9.00 17.47
N SER A 223 -6.96 9.83 18.52
CA SER A 223 -7.95 9.74 19.60
C SER A 223 -9.37 10.01 19.10
N GLU A 224 -9.54 10.98 18.21
CA GLU A 224 -10.82 11.30 17.57
C GLU A 224 -11.32 10.13 16.71
N ALA A 225 -10.46 9.57 15.86
CA ALA A 225 -10.77 8.38 15.06
C ALA A 225 -11.20 7.19 15.92
N GLN A 226 -10.49 6.95 17.04
CA GLN A 226 -10.85 5.91 18.00
C GLN A 226 -12.22 6.16 18.66
N SER A 227 -12.57 7.42 18.90
CA SER A 227 -13.86 7.78 19.49
C SER A 227 -15.01 7.64 18.49
N LEU A 228 -14.80 8.04 17.23
CA LEU A 228 -15.83 8.01 16.19
C LEU A 228 -16.05 6.59 15.64
N HIS A 229 -14.97 5.86 15.41
CA HIS A 229 -14.99 4.55 14.76
C HIS A 229 -14.09 3.54 15.52
N PRO A 230 -14.43 3.17 16.78
CA PRO A 230 -13.57 2.34 17.63
C PRO A 230 -13.25 0.96 17.02
N GLY A 231 -14.23 0.33 16.37
CA GLY A 231 -14.05 -0.95 15.69
C GLY A 231 -13.04 -0.88 14.54
N CYS A 232 -13.16 0.14 13.69
CA CYS A 232 -12.27 0.33 12.54
C CYS A 232 -10.88 0.79 12.96
N SER A 233 -10.77 1.70 13.93
CA SER A 233 -9.48 2.12 14.50
C SER A 233 -8.73 0.95 15.14
N SER A 234 -9.44 0.08 15.88
CA SER A 234 -8.86 -1.14 16.44
C SER A 234 -8.42 -2.13 15.35
N PHE A 235 -9.19 -2.23 14.26
CA PHE A 235 -8.81 -3.05 13.10
C PHE A 235 -7.54 -2.52 12.44
N LEU A 236 -7.47 -1.22 12.15
CA LEU A 236 -6.29 -0.56 11.59
C LEU A 236 -5.05 -0.78 12.46
N GLN A 237 -5.18 -0.65 13.78
CA GLN A 237 -4.08 -0.92 14.70
C GLN A 237 -3.55 -2.35 14.58
N ARG A 238 -4.44 -3.35 14.56
CA ARG A 238 -4.04 -4.77 14.38
C ARG A 238 -3.39 -4.99 13.03
N GLN A 239 -3.90 -4.35 11.99
CA GLN A 239 -3.35 -4.40 10.64
C GLN A 239 -1.93 -3.84 10.61
N THR A 240 -1.70 -2.63 11.12
CA THR A 240 -0.37 -2.01 11.21
C THR A 240 0.61 -2.87 12.01
N GLN A 241 0.16 -3.47 13.12
CA GLN A 241 0.97 -4.41 13.89
C GLN A 241 1.35 -5.66 13.09
N ALA A 242 0.40 -6.24 12.35
CA ALA A 242 0.62 -7.42 11.52
C ALA A 242 1.58 -7.11 10.36
N VAL A 243 1.39 -5.98 9.66
CA VAL A 243 2.29 -5.52 8.60
C VAL A 243 3.69 -5.26 9.15
N SER A 244 3.82 -4.57 10.29
CA SER A 244 5.13 -4.30 10.93
C SER A 244 5.86 -5.60 11.31
N THR A 245 5.12 -6.59 11.81
CA THR A 245 5.67 -7.92 12.12
C THR A 245 6.14 -8.62 10.84
N MET A 246 5.34 -8.54 9.77
CA MET A 246 5.71 -9.07 8.46
C MET A 246 6.91 -8.36 7.83
N THR A 247 7.07 -7.05 8.04
CA THR A 247 8.24 -6.29 7.59
C THR A 247 9.50 -6.74 8.31
N LEU A 248 9.47 -6.95 9.63
CA LEU A 248 10.61 -7.51 10.38
C LEU A 248 10.97 -8.91 9.90
N TRP A 249 9.97 -9.77 9.73
CA TRP A 249 10.17 -11.11 9.18
C TRP A 249 10.81 -11.02 7.79
N PHE A 250 10.28 -10.18 6.90
CA PHE A 250 10.77 -10.00 5.55
C PHE A 250 12.22 -9.52 5.52
N MET A 251 12.58 -8.51 6.31
CA MET A 251 13.96 -8.04 6.40
C MET A 251 14.89 -9.14 6.91
N ARG A 252 14.47 -9.90 7.93
CA ARG A 252 15.26 -11.01 8.47
C ARG A 252 15.50 -12.11 7.44
N GLU A 253 14.43 -12.58 6.80
CA GLU A 253 14.53 -13.62 5.78
C GLU A 253 15.32 -13.14 4.57
N LEU A 254 15.11 -11.90 4.12
CA LEU A 254 15.81 -11.37 2.95
C LEU A 254 17.32 -11.26 3.20
N ILE A 255 17.71 -10.68 4.34
CA ILE A 255 19.11 -10.48 4.71
C ILE A 255 19.80 -11.81 5.07
N SER A 256 19.10 -12.81 5.61
CA SER A 256 19.70 -14.11 5.96
C SER A 256 20.26 -14.84 4.74
N GLY A 257 19.67 -14.62 3.55
CA GLY A 257 20.15 -15.13 2.28
C GLY A 257 21.20 -14.27 1.59
N ALA A 258 21.65 -13.16 2.21
CA ALA A 258 22.66 -12.30 1.61
C ALA A 258 24.02 -13.02 1.51
N LYS A 259 24.68 -12.85 0.36
CA LYS A 259 26.02 -13.39 0.08
C LYS A 259 27.07 -12.73 0.99
N ASN A 260 26.91 -11.43 1.26
CA ASN A 260 27.80 -10.66 2.12
C ASN A 260 27.62 -11.03 3.61
N PRO A 261 28.66 -11.55 4.30
CA PRO A 261 28.59 -11.86 5.74
C PRO A 261 28.30 -10.64 6.63
N GLU A 262 28.78 -9.45 6.28
CA GLU A 262 28.54 -8.24 7.07
C GLU A 262 27.07 -7.82 7.01
N MET A 263 26.39 -8.02 5.87
CA MET A 263 24.94 -7.82 5.80
C MET A 263 24.20 -8.78 6.73
N ARG A 264 24.64 -10.05 6.81
CA ARG A 264 24.04 -11.03 7.72
C ARG A 264 24.23 -10.65 9.18
N LYS A 265 25.35 -10.05 9.57
CA LYS A 265 25.55 -9.51 10.92
C LYS A 265 24.60 -8.36 11.27
N ALA A 266 24.10 -7.61 10.27
CA ALA A 266 23.10 -6.57 10.52
C ALA A 266 21.80 -7.10 11.15
N LEU A 267 21.53 -8.41 11.01
CA LEU A 267 20.39 -9.07 11.67
C LEU A 267 20.44 -8.95 13.20
N ASP A 268 21.64 -8.94 13.79
CA ASP A 268 21.83 -8.84 15.24
C ASP A 268 21.41 -7.47 15.80
N HIS A 269 21.32 -6.47 14.92
CA HIS A 269 20.92 -5.11 15.26
C HIS A 269 19.44 -4.81 14.95
N LEU A 270 18.70 -5.75 14.36
CA LEU A 270 17.27 -5.56 14.09
C LEU A 270 16.47 -5.67 15.39
N PRO A 271 15.50 -4.76 15.63
CA PRO A 271 14.67 -4.83 16.82
C PRO A 271 13.83 -6.12 16.83
N LYS A 272 13.56 -6.64 18.03
CA LYS A 272 12.75 -7.86 18.19
C LYS A 272 11.32 -7.67 17.71
N HIS A 273 10.76 -6.49 17.97
CA HIS A 273 9.45 -6.06 17.55
C HIS A 273 9.48 -4.57 17.19
N PHE A 274 8.58 -4.16 16.32
CA PHE A 274 8.30 -2.76 16.04
C PHE A 274 7.11 -2.32 16.89
N MET A 275 7.21 -1.11 17.43
CA MET A 275 6.08 -0.46 18.12
C MET A 275 5.18 0.19 17.08
N THR A 276 3.87 0.04 17.28
CA THR A 276 2.85 0.82 16.57
C THR A 276 2.74 2.23 17.17
N PHE A 277 2.17 3.17 16.41
CA PHE A 277 1.86 4.51 16.92
C PHE A 277 1.07 4.46 18.23
N GLN A 278 0.07 3.59 18.32
CA GLN A 278 -0.73 3.47 19.54
C GLN A 278 0.07 2.97 20.75
N GLN A 279 0.99 2.02 20.56
CA GLN A 279 1.84 1.53 21.65
C GLN A 279 2.83 2.60 22.14
N ALA A 280 3.43 3.34 21.21
CA ALA A 280 4.45 4.34 21.53
C ALA A 280 3.85 5.66 22.05
N CYS A 281 2.72 6.11 21.49
CA CYS A 281 2.23 7.48 21.67
C CYS A 281 0.98 7.60 22.54
N MET A 282 0.20 6.53 22.71
CA MET A 282 -1.07 6.58 23.48
C MET A 282 -0.96 5.97 24.88
N GLY A 283 0.14 5.24 25.16
CA GLY A 283 0.38 4.58 26.45
C GLY A 283 -0.53 3.37 26.72
N PRO A 284 -0.32 2.66 27.84
CA PRO A 284 -1.06 1.44 28.19
C PRO A 284 -2.53 1.69 28.61
N ALA A 285 -2.92 2.93 28.93
CA ALA A 285 -4.25 3.26 29.45
C ALA A 285 -5.38 3.25 28.39
N THR A 286 -5.03 3.31 27.10
CA THR A 286 -5.97 3.27 25.96
C THR A 286 -5.96 1.94 25.20
N ALA A 287 -5.37 0.89 25.78
CA ALA A 287 -5.56 -0.47 25.27
C ALA A 287 -7.03 -0.85 25.49
N MET A 288 -7.88 -0.54 24.51
CA MET A 288 -9.26 -1.01 24.44
C MET A 288 -9.25 -2.50 24.76
N ARG A 289 -9.92 -2.88 25.85
CA ARG A 289 -10.16 -4.28 26.19
C ARG A 289 -10.73 -4.94 24.93
N PRO A 290 -10.14 -6.04 24.43
CA PRO A 290 -10.72 -6.74 23.31
C PRO A 290 -12.09 -7.25 23.76
N SER A 291 -13.15 -6.63 23.26
CA SER A 291 -14.47 -7.22 23.28
C SER A 291 -14.41 -8.45 22.38
N LEU A 292 -14.09 -9.59 22.98
CA LEU A 292 -14.35 -10.91 22.42
C LEU A 292 -15.86 -11.02 22.25
N VAL A 293 -16.36 -10.68 21.07
CA VAL A 293 -17.64 -11.18 20.60
C VAL A 293 -17.32 -12.47 19.87
N VAL A 294 -17.70 -13.58 20.53
CA VAL A 294 -17.71 -14.95 19.99
C VAL A 294 -18.76 -15.04 18.89
#